data_AF-A0A0M2K414-F1
#
_entry.id   AF-A0A0M2K414-F1
#
_cell.length_a   1.000
_cell.length_b   1.000
_cell.length_c   1.000
_cell.angle_alpha   90.00
_cell.angle_beta   90.00
_cell.angle_gamma   90.00
#
_symmetry.space_group_name_H-M   'P 1'
#
loop_
_entity.id
_entity.type
_entity.pdbx_description
1 polymer ?
#
loop_
_entity_poly.entity_id
_entity_poly.type
_entity_poly.pdbx_seq_one_letter_code
_entity_poly.pdbx_strand_id
1 'polypeptide(L)'
;MNAVVGFFRHLSARVTVATSLAYAASQPAQAALPSVEPPSSGGGGGLMDTIKGYFQDGIIIIGLVAAAVAFLIVANAAIHTFAEVRDGKATWAKFGAIVLVGVVLLVTVIWLVGKSAEILF
;
A
#
# COMPACT_ATOMS: atom_id res chain seq x y z
N MET A 1 -43.28 -44.91 32.97
CA MET A 1 -42.70 -43.55 32.96
C MET A 1 -41.22 -43.50 32.55
N ASN A 2 -40.48 -44.63 32.47
CA ASN A 2 -39.03 -44.62 32.23
C ASN A 2 -38.60 -44.59 30.74
N ALA A 3 -39.47 -44.96 29.81
CA ALA A 3 -39.14 -44.99 28.37
C ALA A 3 -39.05 -43.60 27.73
N VAL A 4 -39.92 -42.66 28.16
CA VAL A 4 -39.95 -41.28 27.67
C VAL A 4 -38.69 -40.51 28.09
N VAL A 5 -38.23 -40.73 29.33
CA VAL A 5 -37.00 -40.11 29.87
C VAL A 5 -35.75 -40.61 29.16
N GLY A 6 -35.71 -41.91 28.83
CA GLY A 6 -34.62 -42.50 28.03
C GLY A 6 -34.52 -41.89 26.64
N PHE A 7 -35.65 -41.80 25.93
CA PHE A 7 -35.70 -41.20 24.59
C PHE A 7 -35.26 -39.72 24.57
N PHE A 8 -35.72 -38.92 25.53
CA PHE A 8 -35.30 -37.52 25.67
C PHE A 8 -33.80 -37.36 25.95
N ARG A 9 -33.21 -38.25 26.76
CA ARG A 9 -31.78 -38.22 27.09
C ARG A 9 -30.89 -38.56 25.88
N HIS A 10 -31.33 -39.46 25.00
CA HIS A 10 -30.60 -39.78 23.78
C HIS A 10 -30.69 -38.66 22.74
N LEU A 11 -31.83 -37.98 22.65
CA LEU A 11 -32.01 -36.85 21.76
C LEU A 11 -31.15 -35.65 22.19
N SER A 12 -31.12 -35.30 23.48
CA SER A 12 -30.30 -34.19 23.97
C SER A 12 -28.80 -34.47 23.85
N ALA A 13 -28.38 -35.72 24.06
CA ALA A 13 -26.99 -36.14 23.86
C ALA A 13 -26.55 -35.98 22.40
N ARG A 14 -27.41 -36.35 21.44
CA ARG A 14 -27.13 -36.20 20.01
C ARG A 14 -27.08 -34.74 19.57
N VAL A 15 -27.97 -33.90 20.10
CA VAL A 15 -27.95 -32.45 19.83
C VAL A 15 -26.67 -31.85 20.37
N THR A 16 -26.27 -32.17 21.61
CA THR A 16 -25.04 -31.64 22.22
C THR A 16 -23.79 -32.03 21.42
N VAL A 17 -23.71 -33.28 20.95
CA VAL A 17 -22.60 -33.76 20.11
C VAL A 17 -22.61 -33.12 18.73
N ALA A 18 -23.79 -32.92 18.11
CA ALA A 18 -23.89 -32.25 16.82
C ALA A 18 -23.48 -30.78 16.91
N THR A 19 -23.89 -30.08 17.98
CA THR A 19 -23.53 -28.68 18.21
C THR A 19 -22.03 -28.53 18.51
N SER A 20 -21.43 -29.42 19.30
CA SER A 20 -19.98 -29.38 19.56
C SER A 20 -19.17 -29.69 18.31
N LEU A 21 -19.63 -30.62 17.47
CA LEU A 21 -18.98 -30.96 16.21
C LEU A 21 -19.11 -29.83 15.17
N ALA A 22 -20.26 -29.16 15.11
CA ALA A 22 -20.46 -27.97 14.29
C ALA A 22 -19.56 -26.79 14.74
N TYR A 23 -19.39 -26.63 16.05
CA TYR A 23 -18.50 -25.61 16.62
C TYR A 23 -17.02 -25.91 16.32
N ALA A 24 -16.63 -27.19 16.37
CA ALA A 24 -15.28 -27.65 16.00
C ALA A 24 -15.02 -27.53 14.49
N ALA A 25 -16.00 -27.82 13.64
CA ALA A 25 -15.91 -27.66 12.19
C ALA A 25 -15.88 -26.19 11.73
N SER A 26 -16.37 -25.27 12.57
CA SER A 26 -16.35 -23.83 12.33
C SER A 26 -15.09 -23.16 12.85
N GLN A 27 -14.13 -23.91 13.42
CA GLN A 27 -12.85 -23.34 13.81
C GLN A 27 -12.03 -23.02 12.55
N PRO A 28 -11.46 -21.81 12.44
CA PRO A 28 -10.60 -21.46 11.32
C PRO A 28 -9.39 -22.40 11.30
N ALA A 29 -9.14 -23.02 10.15
CA ALA A 29 -7.96 -23.86 9.94
C ALA A 29 -6.70 -22.98 10.09
N GLN A 30 -6.04 -23.07 11.25
CA GLN A 30 -4.70 -22.52 11.50
C GLN A 30 -3.68 -23.37 10.74
N ALA A 31 -3.74 -23.35 9.41
CA ALA A 31 -2.70 -23.89 8.59
C ALA A 31 -1.46 -23.02 8.81
N ALA A 32 -0.40 -23.61 9.36
CA ALA A 32 0.95 -23.04 9.42
C ALA A 32 1.53 -22.93 7.99
N LEU A 33 0.86 -22.15 7.15
CA LEU A 33 1.39 -21.69 5.89
C LEU A 33 2.56 -20.75 6.22
N PRO A 34 3.66 -20.79 5.44
CA PRO A 34 4.74 -19.82 5.59
C PRO A 34 4.15 -18.41 5.71
N SER A 35 4.52 -17.67 6.75
CA SER A 35 4.03 -16.31 6.97
C SER A 35 4.41 -15.48 5.74
N VAL A 36 3.42 -15.06 4.97
CA VAL A 36 3.61 -14.07 3.92
C VAL A 36 4.12 -12.81 4.61
N GLU A 37 5.27 -12.30 4.16
CA GLU A 37 5.87 -11.09 4.69
C GLU A 37 4.78 -10.01 4.79
N PRO A 38 4.53 -9.45 5.98
CA PRO A 38 3.45 -8.49 6.16
C PRO A 38 3.75 -7.24 5.32
N PRO A 39 2.79 -6.72 4.54
CA PRO A 39 2.98 -5.48 3.79
C PRO A 39 3.22 -4.32 4.75
N SER A 40 4.07 -3.36 4.34
CA SER A 40 4.47 -2.21 5.17
C SER A 40 3.27 -1.33 5.57
N SER A 41 2.20 -1.38 4.76
CA SER A 41 0.95 -0.62 4.93
C SER A 41 -0.13 -1.32 5.80
N GLY A 42 0.18 -2.46 6.42
CA GLY A 42 -0.71 -3.16 7.36
C GLY A 42 -1.18 -4.53 6.87
N GLY A 43 -0.94 -5.56 7.68
CA GLY A 43 -1.29 -6.94 7.38
C GLY A 43 -1.71 -7.69 8.64
N GLY A 44 -3.02 -7.83 8.86
CA GLY A 44 -3.55 -8.57 9.99
C GLY A 44 -4.93 -9.21 9.79
N GLY A 45 -5.71 -8.81 8.78
CA GLY A 45 -7.11 -9.23 8.62
C GLY A 45 -7.40 -10.35 7.61
N GLY A 46 -6.47 -10.66 6.70
CA GLY A 46 -6.62 -11.74 5.71
C GLY A 46 -6.01 -11.44 4.34
N LEU A 47 -6.16 -12.38 3.38
CA LEU A 47 -5.61 -12.28 2.00
C LEU A 47 -6.05 -11.00 1.27
N MET A 48 -7.27 -10.53 1.48
CA MET A 48 -7.80 -9.32 0.83
C MET A 48 -7.11 -8.05 1.35
N ASP A 49 -6.76 -8.00 2.64
CA ASP A 49 -6.04 -6.86 3.21
C ASP A 49 -4.57 -6.86 2.79
N THR A 50 -3.95 -8.05 2.67
CA THR A 50 -2.60 -8.18 2.11
C THR A 50 -2.54 -7.68 0.65
N ILE A 51 -3.52 -8.04 -0.18
CA ILE A 51 -3.59 -7.57 -1.58
C ILE A 51 -3.77 -6.04 -1.64
N LYS A 52 -4.60 -5.46 -0.77
CA LYS A 52 -4.75 -4.00 -0.67
C LYS A 52 -3.46 -3.30 -0.25
N GLY A 53 -2.72 -3.86 0.71
CA GLY A 53 -1.44 -3.32 1.16
C GLY A 53 -0.39 -3.28 0.03
N TYR A 54 -0.28 -4.35 -0.77
CA TYR A 54 0.60 -4.35 -1.94
C TYR A 54 0.17 -3.38 -3.03
N PHE A 55 -1.15 -3.18 -3.22
CA PHE A 55 -1.66 -2.21 -4.18
C PHE A 55 -1.31 -0.77 -3.78
N GLN A 56 -1.43 -0.46 -2.49
CA GLN A 56 -1.04 0.83 -1.91
C GLN A 56 0.47 1.09 -2.08
N ASP A 57 1.32 0.13 -1.72
CA ASP A 57 2.77 0.24 -1.92
C ASP A 57 3.11 0.40 -3.41
N GLY A 58 2.39 -0.29 -4.30
CA GLY A 58 2.53 -0.15 -5.75
C GLY A 58 2.27 1.27 -6.26
N ILE A 59 1.23 1.94 -5.76
CA ILE A 59 0.91 3.34 -6.13
C ILE A 59 2.04 4.28 -5.71
N ILE A 60 2.62 4.09 -4.52
CA ILE A 60 3.73 4.91 -4.02
C ILE A 60 4.96 4.76 -4.92
N ILE A 61 5.30 3.52 -5.30
CA ILE A 61 6.43 3.26 -6.20
C ILE A 61 6.21 3.92 -7.57
N ILE A 62 5.00 3.86 -8.12
CA ILE A 62 4.67 4.54 -9.39
C ILE A 62 4.83 6.06 -9.24
N GLY A 63 4.36 6.64 -8.12
CA GLY A 63 4.56 8.06 -7.81
C GLY A 63 6.04 8.44 -7.74
N LEU A 64 6.89 7.58 -7.17
CA LEU A 64 8.33 7.80 -7.08
C LEU A 64 8.99 7.78 -8.47
N VAL A 65 8.60 6.85 -9.35
CA VAL A 65 9.10 6.79 -10.73
C VAL A 65 8.69 8.04 -11.50
N ALA A 66 7.44 8.49 -11.35
CA ALA A 66 6.99 9.73 -11.98
C ALA A 66 7.79 10.95 -11.50
N ALA A 67 8.11 11.03 -10.21
CA ALA A 67 8.97 12.08 -9.66
C ALA A 67 10.39 12.03 -10.26
N ALA A 68 10.96 10.83 -10.45
CA ALA A 68 12.24 10.65 -11.12
C ALA A 68 12.22 11.13 -12.58
N VAL A 69 11.13 10.87 -13.32
CA VAL A 69 10.99 11.38 -14.70
C VAL A 69 10.90 12.91 -14.72
N ALA A 70 10.15 13.51 -13.80
CA ALA A 70 10.07 14.97 -13.67
C ALA A 70 11.45 15.59 -13.37
N PHE A 71 12.26 14.94 -12.52
CA PHE A 71 13.65 15.33 -12.27
C PHE A 71 14.47 15.41 -13.55
N LEU A 72 14.39 14.39 -14.42
CA LEU A 72 15.14 14.36 -15.68
C LEU A 72 14.75 15.49 -16.64
N ILE A 73 13.46 15.83 -16.71
CA ILE A 73 12.97 16.95 -17.54
C ILE A 73 13.55 18.28 -17.04
N VAL A 74 13.55 18.50 -15.73
CA VAL A 74 14.13 19.71 -15.12
C VAL A 74 15.64 19.78 -15.34
N ALA A 75 16.35 18.65 -15.19
CA ALA A 75 17.78 18.58 -15.45
C ALA A 75 18.12 18.93 -16.91
N ASN A 76 17.32 18.44 -17.87
CA ASN A 76 17.49 18.82 -19.29
C ASN A 76 17.28 20.32 -19.53
N ALA A 77 16.29 20.94 -18.87
CA ALA A 77 16.06 22.38 -18.97
C ALA A 77 17.23 23.20 -18.40
N ALA A 78 17.83 22.74 -17.30
CA ALA A 78 19.01 23.36 -16.71
C ALA A 78 20.25 23.22 -17.61
N ILE A 79 20.47 22.05 -18.23
CA ILE A 79 21.57 21.82 -19.17
C ILE A 79 21.46 22.73 -20.40
N HIS A 80 20.25 22.85 -20.97
CA HIS A 80 20.02 23.71 -22.12
C HIS A 80 20.34 25.18 -21.80
N THR A 81 19.87 25.67 -20.66
CA THR A 81 20.10 27.06 -20.26
C THR A 81 21.52 27.32 -19.78
N PHE A 82 22.22 26.32 -19.25
CA PHE A 82 23.66 26.40 -19.03
C PHE A 82 24.43 26.58 -20.34
N ALA A 83 24.07 25.82 -21.38
CA ALA A 83 24.69 25.95 -22.70
C ALA A 83 24.45 27.35 -23.29
N GLU A 84 23.25 27.92 -23.17
CA GLU A 84 22.96 29.28 -23.63
C GLU A 84 23.77 30.36 -22.89
N VAL A 85 24.00 30.20 -21.58
CA VAL A 85 24.83 31.14 -20.80
C VAL A 85 26.29 31.04 -21.20
N ARG A 86 26.81 29.82 -21.40
CA ARG A 86 28.16 29.58 -21.91
C ARG A 86 28.38 30.24 -23.26
N ASP A 87 27.39 30.15 -24.15
CA ASP A 87 27.48 30.69 -25.51
C ASP A 87 27.25 32.22 -25.56
N GLY A 88 27.08 32.88 -24.39
CA GLY A 88 26.84 34.32 -24.29
C GLY A 88 25.45 34.76 -24.74
N LYS A 89 24.55 33.81 -25.03
CA LYS A 89 23.18 34.06 -25.49
C LYS A 89 22.19 34.29 -24.34
N ALA A 90 22.53 33.84 -23.13
CA ALA A 90 21.72 34.02 -21.93
C ALA A 90 22.55 34.58 -20.77
N THR A 91 21.85 35.15 -19.79
CA THR A 91 22.44 35.72 -18.57
C THR A 91 22.52 34.66 -17.47
N TRP A 92 23.58 34.70 -16.66
CA TRP A 92 23.71 33.87 -15.45
C TRP A 92 22.49 33.95 -14.51
N ALA A 93 21.83 35.10 -14.47
CA ALA A 93 20.57 35.28 -13.75
C ALA A 93 19.42 34.39 -14.28
N LYS A 94 19.31 34.21 -15.61
CA LYS A 94 18.30 33.33 -16.21
C LYS A 94 18.55 31.86 -15.91
N PHE A 95 19.80 31.43 -15.95
CA PHE A 95 20.18 30.09 -15.53
C PHE A 95 19.84 29.84 -14.06
N GLY A 96 20.21 30.78 -13.17
CA GLY A 96 19.87 30.70 -11.75
C GLY A 96 18.36 30.62 -11.50
N ALA A 97 17.55 31.40 -12.23
CA ALA A 97 16.09 31.36 -12.11
C ALA A 97 15.51 29.99 -12.52
N ILE A 98 16.01 29.39 -13.60
CA ILE A 98 15.54 28.07 -14.06
C ILE A 98 15.92 26.97 -13.09
N VAL A 99 17.15 27.00 -12.56
CA VAL A 99 17.57 26.05 -11.53
C VAL A 99 16.70 26.18 -10.28
N LEU A 100 16.42 27.41 -9.83
CA LEU A 100 15.61 27.67 -8.64
C LEU A 100 14.16 27.19 -8.81
N VAL A 101 13.54 27.50 -9.95
CA VAL A 101 12.21 26.99 -10.30
C VAL A 101 12.21 25.46 -10.36
N GLY A 102 13.27 24.85 -10.90
CA GLY A 102 13.44 23.40 -10.95
C GLY A 102 13.45 22.74 -9.58
N VAL A 103 14.18 23.32 -8.62
CA VAL A 103 14.23 22.82 -7.23
C VAL A 103 12.86 22.93 -6.55
N VAL A 104 12.19 24.08 -6.70
CA VAL A 104 10.85 24.30 -6.11
C VAL A 104 9.84 23.28 -6.66
N LEU A 105 9.87 23.01 -7.97
CA LEU A 105 9.01 22.03 -8.60
C LEU A 105 9.25 20.62 -8.04
N LEU A 106 10.51 20.21 -7.89
CA LEU A 106 10.87 18.89 -7.33
C LEU A 106 10.35 18.70 -5.91
N VAL A 107 10.59 19.68 -5.04
CA VAL A 107 10.11 19.63 -3.65
C VAL A 107 8.59 19.52 -3.63
N THR A 108 7.90 20.30 -4.46
CA THR A 108 6.43 20.31 -4.54
C THR A 108 5.89 18.94 -4.99
N VAL A 109 6.51 18.31 -6.00
CA VAL A 109 6.08 17.00 -6.50
C VAL A 109 6.28 15.90 -5.46
N ILE A 110 7.47 15.82 -4.84
CA ILE A 110 7.76 14.82 -3.81
C ILE A 110 6.81 14.98 -2.62
N TRP A 111 6.58 16.24 -2.21
CA TRP A 111 5.65 16.55 -1.13
C TRP A 111 4.21 16.15 -1.46
N LEU A 112 3.73 16.44 -2.67
CA LEU A 112 2.38 16.05 -3.12
C LEU A 112 2.19 14.53 -3.14
N VAL A 113 3.19 13.77 -3.60
CA VAL A 113 3.12 12.30 -3.61
C VAL A 113 3.03 11.74 -2.18
N GLY A 114 3.81 12.28 -1.24
CA GLY A 114 3.71 11.89 0.17
C GLY A 114 2.35 12.25 0.76
N LYS A 115 1.86 13.46 0.46
CA LYS A 115 0.59 13.95 0.99
C LYS A 115 -0.62 13.24 0.38
N SER A 116 -0.55 12.78 -0.87
CA SER A 116 -1.60 11.96 -1.47
C SER A 116 -1.67 10.57 -0.86
N ALA A 117 -0.53 9.96 -0.52
CA ALA A 117 -0.51 8.68 0.17
C ALA A 117 -1.15 8.78 1.56
N GLU A 118 -0.95 9.88 2.30
CA GLU A 118 -1.58 10.10 3.61
C GLU A 118 -3.09 10.44 3.56
N ILE A 119 -3.65 10.81 2.39
CA ILE A 119 -5.08 11.17 2.27
C ILE A 119 -5.90 10.03 1.66
N LEU A 120 -5.30 9.26 0.74
CA LEU A 120 -5.97 8.17 0.04
C LEU A 120 -6.01 6.87 0.84
N PHE A 121 -5.16 6.74 1.86
CA PHE A 121 -5.00 5.55 2.69
C PHE A 121 -5.02 5.93 4.17
#